data_AF-A0A2P4SMN2-F1
#
_entry.id   AF-A0A2P4SMN2-F1
#
_cell.length_a   1.000
_cell.length_b   1.000
_cell.length_c   1.000
_cell.angle_alpha   90.00
_cell.angle_beta   90.00
_cell.angle_gamma   90.00
#
_symmetry.space_group_name_H-M   'P 1'
#
loop_
_entity.id
_entity.type
_entity.pdbx_description
1 polymer ?
#
loop_
_entity_poly.entity_id
_entity_poly.type
_entity_poly.pdbx_seq_one_letter_code
_entity_poly.pdbx_strand_id
1 'polypeptide(L)'
;LLAHKLTARIKDLERNGTWPWVRPDGKTQVTMEYKESDGAVEPIRVHTVVISVHHAPDVPLQHIQKELMEKVVKEVIPEKYLDESTIYHLLPSEKFVEGGPKSDAGLTGRKIIVDTYGGWGAHGGGAFSGKDPSKVDRSAAYAARWVAKSLVKAGLCRRVLIQLSYAIGLSHPLAISVFHYGTSDRSEEELLEIVQKNFDLRLGAIIRELDLKRPIYQKTACYGHFGREEFTWEIPKKLVY
;
A
#
# COMPACT_ATOMS: atom_id res chain seq x y z
N LEU A 1 0.98 4.15 3.70
CA LEU A 1 2.36 4.69 3.61
C LEU A 1 3.09 4.69 4.96
N LEU A 2 2.67 5.48 5.96
CA LEU A 2 3.36 5.57 7.27
C LEU A 2 3.54 4.21 7.95
N ALA A 3 2.49 3.39 8.02
CA ALA A 3 2.57 2.02 8.56
C ALA A 3 3.68 1.18 7.91
N HIS A 4 3.81 1.18 6.57
CA HIS A 4 4.91 0.47 5.89
C HIS A 4 6.28 1.05 6.23
N LYS A 5 6.40 2.37 6.35
CA LYS A 5 7.67 3.00 6.71
C LYS A 5 8.09 2.67 8.14
N LEU A 6 7.14 2.57 9.08
CA LEU A 6 7.42 2.15 10.45
C LEU A 6 7.99 0.73 10.49
N THR A 7 7.36 -0.24 9.80
CA THR A 7 7.89 -1.62 9.74
C THR A 7 9.22 -1.71 8.99
N ALA A 8 9.42 -0.92 7.93
CA ALA A 8 10.69 -0.86 7.21
C ALA A 8 11.81 -0.34 8.12
N ARG A 9 11.57 0.76 8.86
CA ARG A 9 12.55 1.32 9.80
C ARG A 9 12.94 0.35 10.90
N ILE A 10 11.98 -0.39 11.48
CA ILE A 10 12.26 -1.45 12.45
C ILE A 10 13.18 -2.51 11.83
N LYS A 11 12.90 -2.93 10.59
CA LYS A 11 13.73 -3.93 9.90
C LYS A 11 15.13 -3.42 9.58
N ASP A 12 15.28 -2.14 9.24
CA ASP A 12 16.60 -1.55 8.98
C ASP A 12 17.46 -1.51 10.24
N LEU A 13 16.86 -1.15 11.39
CA LEU A 13 17.53 -1.15 12.69
C LEU A 13 17.93 -2.56 13.16
N GLU A 14 17.14 -3.58 12.81
CA GLU A 14 17.52 -4.97 13.04
C GLU A 14 18.68 -5.39 12.12
N ARG A 15 18.58 -5.12 10.81
CA ARG A 15 19.58 -5.54 9.82
C ARG A 15 20.95 -4.90 10.02
N ASN A 16 20.99 -3.65 10.47
CA ASN A 16 22.24 -2.94 10.69
C ASN A 16 22.86 -3.22 12.08
N GLY A 17 22.23 -4.09 12.89
CA GLY A 17 22.71 -4.48 14.22
C GLY A 17 22.43 -3.48 15.33
N THR A 18 21.75 -2.35 15.07
CA THR A 18 21.38 -1.39 16.11
C THR A 18 20.42 -2.00 17.12
N TRP A 19 19.49 -2.84 16.65
CA TRP A 19 18.49 -3.55 17.46
C TRP A 19 18.68 -5.06 17.38
N PRO A 20 19.70 -5.62 18.04
CA PRO A 20 19.95 -7.07 18.04
C PRO A 20 18.84 -7.85 18.78
N TRP A 21 18.00 -7.14 19.51
CA TRP A 21 16.89 -7.69 20.27
C TRP A 21 15.60 -7.85 19.47
N VAL A 22 15.46 -7.20 18.31
CA VAL A 22 14.29 -7.35 17.44
C VAL A 22 14.34 -8.69 16.71
N ARG A 23 13.16 -9.23 16.40
CA ARG A 23 12.96 -10.42 15.57
C ARG A 23 12.05 -10.07 14.38
N PRO A 24 11.97 -10.93 13.35
CA PRO A 24 11.36 -10.54 12.07
C PRO A 24 9.85 -10.28 12.06
N ASP A 25 9.09 -10.74 13.06
CA ASP A 25 7.64 -10.56 13.12
C ASP A 25 7.27 -9.23 13.78
N GLY A 26 6.32 -8.51 13.18
CA GLY A 26 5.89 -7.22 13.66
C GLY A 26 4.72 -6.64 12.87
N LYS A 27 3.94 -5.80 13.53
CA LYS A 27 2.72 -5.18 12.99
C LYS A 27 2.70 -3.71 13.40
N THR A 28 2.26 -2.86 12.49
CA THR A 28 2.06 -1.44 12.76
C THR A 28 0.71 -1.00 12.23
N GLN A 29 0.06 -0.08 12.94
CA GLN A 29 -1.16 0.59 12.51
C GLN A 29 -1.02 2.09 12.75
N VAL A 30 -1.55 2.89 11.83
CA VAL A 30 -1.57 4.35 11.95
C VAL A 30 -2.98 4.81 11.65
N THR A 31 -3.59 5.50 12.60
CA THR A 31 -4.87 6.20 12.44
C THR A 31 -4.56 7.66 12.19
N MET A 32 -5.05 8.18 11.06
CA MET A 32 -4.88 9.56 10.64
C MET A 32 -6.22 10.28 10.74
N GLU A 33 -6.17 11.54 11.14
CA GLU A 33 -7.29 12.47 11.02
C GLU A 33 -7.19 13.22 9.69
N TYR A 34 -8.33 13.39 9.01
CA TYR A 34 -8.41 13.98 7.69
C TYR A 34 -9.45 15.09 7.65
N LYS A 35 -9.15 16.13 6.88
CA LYS A 35 -10.13 17.09 6.38
C LYS A 35 -10.58 16.63 5.00
N GLU A 36 -11.87 16.64 4.74
CA GLU A 36 -12.41 16.45 3.40
C GLU A 36 -12.69 17.81 2.74
N SER A 37 -12.32 17.95 1.46
CA SER A 37 -12.63 19.12 0.64
C SER A 37 -12.93 18.67 -0.78
N ASP A 38 -14.18 18.85 -1.21
CA ASP A 38 -14.66 18.53 -2.56
C ASP A 38 -14.23 17.12 -2.99
N GLY A 39 -14.47 16.14 -2.11
CA GLY A 39 -14.16 14.71 -2.29
C GLY A 39 -12.69 14.29 -2.17
N ALA A 40 -11.77 15.26 -2.09
CA ALA A 40 -10.37 15.00 -1.76
C ALA A 40 -10.17 14.98 -0.24
N VAL A 41 -9.11 14.30 0.21
CA VAL A 41 -8.78 14.17 1.63
C VAL A 41 -7.39 14.72 1.91
N GLU A 42 -7.27 15.56 2.92
CA GLU A 42 -6.03 16.18 3.35
C GLU A 42 -5.68 15.73 4.78
N PRO A 43 -4.51 15.12 5.00
CA PRO A 43 -4.12 14.66 6.34
C PRO A 43 -3.86 15.85 7.26
N ILE A 44 -4.53 15.86 8.41
CA ILE A 44 -4.36 16.90 9.44
C ILE A 44 -3.27 16.47 10.42
N ARG A 45 -3.43 15.29 11.04
CA ARG A 45 -2.56 14.78 12.11
C ARG A 45 -2.67 13.27 12.27
N VAL A 46 -1.73 12.68 12.99
CA VAL A 46 -1.78 11.29 13.44
C VAL A 46 -2.55 11.23 14.75
N HIS A 47 -3.67 10.51 14.74
CA HIS A 47 -4.48 10.27 15.93
C HIS A 47 -3.90 9.16 16.81
N THR A 48 -3.55 8.02 16.20
CA THR A 48 -3.05 6.87 16.96
C THR A 48 -1.98 6.13 16.19
N VAL A 49 -0.92 5.72 16.90
CA VAL A 49 0.10 4.80 16.40
C VAL A 49 0.08 3.53 17.24
N VAL A 50 0.04 2.38 16.58
CA VAL A 50 0.20 1.06 17.21
C VAL A 50 1.43 0.39 16.61
N ILE A 51 2.32 -0.11 17.46
CA ILE A 51 3.46 -0.93 17.04
C ILE A 51 3.56 -2.14 17.95
N SER A 52 3.50 -3.34 17.37
CA SER A 52 3.87 -4.59 18.04
C SER A 52 5.06 -5.20 17.31
N VAL A 53 6.10 -5.56 18.04
CA VAL A 53 7.33 -6.13 17.46
C VAL A 53 7.78 -7.33 18.28
N HIS A 54 8.10 -8.43 17.59
CA HIS A 54 8.66 -9.62 18.20
C HIS A 54 10.07 -9.30 18.71
N HIS A 55 10.36 -9.64 19.95
CA HIS A 55 11.61 -9.29 20.61
C HIS A 55 12.21 -10.45 21.44
N ALA A 56 13.49 -10.32 21.78
CA ALA A 56 14.18 -11.21 22.70
C ALA A 56 13.59 -11.14 24.12
N PRO A 57 13.64 -12.24 24.91
CA PRO A 57 12.98 -12.33 26.22
C PRO A 57 13.48 -11.32 27.27
N ASP A 58 14.76 -10.96 27.22
CA ASP A 58 15.43 -10.24 28.33
C ASP A 58 15.50 -8.72 28.11
N VAL A 59 14.56 -8.17 27.34
CA VAL A 59 14.52 -6.73 27.01
C VAL A 59 13.42 -6.05 27.82
N PRO A 60 13.75 -5.05 28.66
CA PRO A 60 12.74 -4.34 29.43
C PRO A 60 11.72 -3.62 28.54
N LEU A 61 10.43 -3.72 28.88
CA LEU A 61 9.33 -3.08 28.13
C LEU A 61 9.55 -1.57 27.95
N GLN A 62 9.97 -0.88 29.02
CA GLN A 62 10.25 0.56 28.97
C GLN A 62 11.36 0.92 27.98
N HIS A 63 12.37 0.05 27.82
CA HIS A 63 13.42 0.23 26.83
C HIS A 63 12.85 0.10 25.41
N ILE A 64 12.04 -0.94 25.15
CA ILE A 64 11.39 -1.14 23.85
C ILE A 64 10.50 0.06 23.49
N GLN A 65 9.66 0.52 24.42
CA GLN A 65 8.75 1.64 24.20
C GLN A 65 9.51 2.94 23.89
N LYS A 66 10.57 3.23 24.65
CA LYS A 66 11.43 4.39 24.42
C LYS A 66 12.11 4.32 23.05
N GLU A 67 12.70 3.17 22.71
CA GLU A 67 13.41 2.99 21.43
C GLU A 67 12.44 3.06 20.23
N LEU A 68 11.25 2.47 20.33
CA LEU A 68 10.20 2.59 19.32
C LEU A 68 9.75 4.05 19.12
N MET A 69 9.61 4.82 20.20
CA MET A 69 9.26 6.23 20.10
C MET A 69 10.39 7.03 19.39
N GLU A 70 11.61 6.95 19.90
CA GLU A 70 12.70 7.83 19.46
C GLU A 70 13.26 7.44 18.08
N LYS A 71 13.45 6.15 17.79
CA LYS A 71 14.16 5.71 16.57
C LYS A 71 13.25 5.24 15.44
N VAL A 72 11.94 5.12 15.71
CA VAL A 72 10.96 4.67 14.72
C VAL A 72 9.85 5.70 14.53
N VAL A 73 9.10 6.05 15.56
CA VAL A 73 7.96 6.97 15.42
C VAL A 73 8.42 8.36 14.98
N LYS A 74 9.32 8.99 15.74
CA LYS A 74 9.82 10.35 15.44
C LYS A 74 10.66 10.42 14.16
N GLU A 75 11.35 9.34 13.82
CA GLU A 75 12.16 9.26 12.58
C GLU A 75 11.30 9.09 11.31
N VAL A 76 10.14 8.45 11.43
CA VAL A 76 9.30 8.10 10.26
C VAL A 76 8.15 9.08 10.06
N ILE A 77 7.52 9.53 11.15
CA ILE A 77 6.36 10.39 11.10
C ILE A 77 6.83 11.84 11.20
N PRO A 78 6.57 12.68 10.19
CA PRO A 78 6.89 14.10 10.27
C PRO A 78 6.28 14.76 11.50
N GLU A 79 7.09 15.54 12.23
CA GLU A 79 6.71 16.17 13.50
C GLU A 79 5.42 16.99 13.40
N LYS A 80 5.17 17.66 12.27
CA LYS A 80 3.93 18.42 12.02
C LYS A 80 2.63 17.61 12.13
N TYR A 81 2.69 16.28 12.13
CA TYR A 81 1.53 15.40 12.30
C TYR A 81 1.42 14.81 13.71
N LEU A 82 2.40 15.07 14.58
CA LEU A 82 2.44 14.57 15.96
C LEU A 82 2.14 15.73 16.91
N ASP A 83 1.30 15.50 17.90
CA ASP A 83 0.99 16.47 18.95
C ASP A 83 0.78 15.78 20.30
N GLU A 84 0.53 16.59 21.34
CA GLU A 84 0.29 16.13 22.70
C GLU A 84 -0.94 15.21 22.82
N SER A 85 -1.85 15.23 21.85
CA SER A 85 -3.05 14.40 21.80
C SER A 85 -2.86 13.12 20.96
N THR A 86 -1.68 12.90 20.37
CA THR A 86 -1.40 11.66 19.66
C THR A 86 -1.29 10.49 20.64
N ILE A 87 -2.05 9.42 20.37
CA ILE A 87 -2.09 8.22 21.22
C ILE A 87 -1.05 7.21 20.72
N TYR A 88 -0.24 6.69 21.63
CA TYR A 88 0.81 5.72 21.32
C TYR A 88 0.58 4.38 22.04
N HIS A 89 0.31 3.34 21.28
CA HIS A 89 0.28 1.95 21.75
C HIS A 89 1.55 1.24 21.28
N LEU A 90 2.63 1.40 22.05
CA LEU A 90 3.94 0.82 21.76
C LEU A 90 4.12 -0.47 22.57
N LEU A 91 4.12 -1.60 21.86
CA LEU A 91 4.06 -2.96 22.40
C LEU A 91 2.91 -3.12 23.43
N PRO A 92 1.64 -2.92 23.01
CA PRO A 92 0.50 -2.96 23.94
C PRO A 92 0.23 -4.34 24.54
N SER A 93 0.78 -5.41 23.96
CA SER A 93 0.75 -6.75 24.56
C SER A 93 1.72 -6.92 25.73
N GLU A 94 2.56 -5.90 25.99
CA GLU A 94 3.66 -5.85 26.97
C GLU A 94 4.80 -6.83 26.72
N LYS A 95 4.49 -8.02 26.18
CA LYS A 95 5.42 -9.06 25.81
C LYS A 95 5.04 -9.65 24.46
N PHE A 96 6.03 -9.83 23.60
CA PHE A 96 5.90 -10.56 22.34
C PHE A 96 7.20 -11.31 22.06
N VAL A 97 7.39 -12.44 22.76
CA VAL A 97 8.61 -13.27 22.70
C VAL A 97 8.43 -14.49 21.80
N GLU A 98 7.21 -14.98 21.68
CA GLU A 98 6.84 -16.10 20.80
C GLU A 98 6.13 -15.53 19.57
N GLY A 99 6.78 -15.59 18.40
CA GLY A 99 6.29 -14.95 17.19
C GLY A 99 6.60 -15.74 15.93
N GLY A 100 6.18 -15.20 14.78
CA GLY A 100 6.29 -15.87 13.50
C GLY A 100 5.40 -17.12 13.39
N PRO A 101 5.73 -18.06 12.48
CA PRO A 101 4.89 -19.23 12.20
C PRO A 101 4.62 -20.15 13.39
N LYS A 102 5.46 -20.08 14.44
CA LYS A 102 5.25 -20.82 15.69
C LYS A 102 3.97 -20.38 16.42
N SER A 103 3.60 -19.10 16.30
CA SER A 103 2.50 -18.49 17.05
C SER A 103 1.29 -18.12 16.19
N ASP A 104 1.47 -17.90 14.88
CA ASP A 104 0.38 -17.54 13.96
C ASP A 104 0.63 -18.15 12.57
N ALA A 105 -0.31 -18.96 12.08
CA ALA A 105 -0.15 -19.65 10.80
C ALA A 105 -0.21 -18.67 9.61
N GLY A 106 0.86 -18.64 8.81
CA GLY A 106 0.95 -17.79 7.62
C GLY A 106 0.37 -18.45 6.37
N LEU A 107 -0.40 -17.70 5.59
CA LEU A 107 -0.91 -18.13 4.28
C LEU A 107 -0.75 -17.00 3.26
N THR A 108 -0.34 -17.36 2.04
CA THR A 108 -0.28 -16.45 0.89
C THR A 108 -1.65 -15.79 0.66
N GLY A 109 -1.67 -14.47 0.45
CA GLY A 109 -2.90 -13.75 0.15
C GLY A 109 -3.77 -13.42 1.36
N ARG A 110 -3.26 -13.54 2.60
CA ARG A 110 -3.99 -13.09 3.81
C ARG A 110 -3.65 -11.65 4.26
N LYS A 111 -3.04 -10.88 3.36
CA LYS A 111 -2.62 -9.48 3.59
C LYS A 111 -2.95 -8.55 2.41
N ILE A 112 -3.98 -8.89 1.61
CA ILE A 112 -4.35 -8.15 0.39
C ILE A 112 -4.62 -6.65 0.61
N ILE A 113 -5.14 -6.25 1.77
CA ILE A 113 -5.36 -4.83 2.09
C ILE A 113 -4.04 -4.13 2.49
N VAL A 114 -3.12 -4.86 3.11
CA VAL A 114 -1.76 -4.37 3.39
C VAL A 114 -0.97 -4.24 2.09
N ASP A 115 -1.17 -5.15 1.13
CA ASP A 115 -0.51 -5.10 -0.19
C ASP A 115 -0.98 -3.93 -1.05
N THR A 116 -2.18 -3.40 -0.80
CA THR A 116 -2.85 -2.41 -1.65
C THR A 116 -2.98 -1.04 -0.97
N TYR A 117 -4.19 -0.69 -0.50
CA TYR A 117 -4.57 0.68 -0.20
C TYR A 117 -4.94 0.90 1.27
N GLY A 118 -4.71 -0.09 2.14
CA GLY A 118 -4.90 0.09 3.59
C GLY A 118 -6.33 0.42 4.00
N GLY A 119 -7.32 -0.05 3.25
CA GLY A 119 -8.75 0.21 3.47
C GLY A 119 -9.34 1.30 2.58
N TRP A 120 -8.50 2.13 1.94
CA TRP A 120 -8.94 3.12 0.96
C TRP A 120 -9.28 2.50 -0.40
N GLY A 121 -10.12 3.16 -1.18
CA GLY A 121 -10.55 2.67 -2.48
C GLY A 121 -11.43 1.42 -2.34
N ALA A 122 -11.06 0.34 -3.04
CA ALA A 122 -11.74 -0.95 -2.98
C ALA A 122 -10.77 -2.11 -3.29
N HIS A 123 -11.23 -3.35 -3.10
CA HIS A 123 -10.46 -4.54 -3.43
C HIS A 123 -11.36 -5.63 -4.05
N GLY A 124 -10.91 -6.24 -5.15
CA GLY A 124 -11.67 -7.29 -5.87
C GLY A 124 -11.56 -8.70 -5.29
N GLY A 125 -10.73 -8.88 -4.25
CA GLY A 125 -10.57 -10.13 -3.50
C GLY A 125 -9.37 -11.00 -3.89
N GLY A 126 -8.87 -10.87 -5.12
CA GLY A 126 -7.74 -11.65 -5.63
C GLY A 126 -6.40 -11.31 -4.96
N ALA A 127 -5.69 -12.32 -4.44
CA ALA A 127 -4.32 -12.15 -3.94
C ALA A 127 -3.31 -11.91 -5.08
N PHE A 128 -2.17 -11.28 -4.77
CA PHE A 128 -1.12 -11.02 -5.75
C PHE A 128 -0.05 -12.12 -5.78
N SER A 129 0.66 -12.33 -4.67
CA SER A 129 1.84 -13.21 -4.57
C SER A 129 1.56 -14.67 -4.99
N GLY A 130 2.56 -15.33 -5.59
CA GLY A 130 2.46 -16.72 -6.08
C GLY A 130 1.83 -16.90 -7.47
N LYS A 131 1.44 -15.82 -8.15
CA LYS A 131 0.80 -15.84 -9.48
C LYS A 131 1.74 -15.34 -10.57
N ASP A 132 1.65 -15.88 -11.78
CA ASP A 132 2.31 -15.29 -12.95
C ASP A 132 1.44 -14.15 -13.56
N PRO A 133 1.98 -13.34 -14.50
CA PRO A 133 1.29 -12.18 -15.04
C PRO A 133 -0.03 -12.49 -15.78
N SER A 134 -0.27 -13.74 -16.18
CA SER A 134 -1.52 -14.13 -16.83
C SER A 134 -2.72 -14.10 -15.86
N LYS A 135 -2.50 -13.99 -14.55
CA LYS A 135 -3.56 -13.95 -13.53
C LYS A 135 -3.95 -12.50 -13.30
N VAL A 136 -5.11 -12.13 -13.82
CA VAL A 136 -5.65 -10.76 -13.81
C VAL A 136 -5.74 -10.17 -12.41
N ASP A 137 -5.90 -10.99 -11.36
CA ASP A 137 -5.84 -10.55 -9.96
C ASP A 137 -4.62 -9.66 -9.67
N ARG A 138 -3.46 -9.98 -10.25
CA ARG A 138 -2.24 -9.18 -10.10
C ARG A 138 -2.10 -8.17 -11.24
N SER A 139 -2.10 -8.64 -12.48
CA SER A 139 -1.75 -7.80 -13.63
C SER A 139 -2.76 -6.69 -13.88
N ALA A 140 -4.06 -6.97 -13.79
CA ALA A 140 -5.08 -5.95 -13.94
C ALA A 140 -5.15 -5.01 -12.74
N ALA A 141 -4.86 -5.47 -11.52
CA ALA A 141 -4.74 -4.59 -10.36
C ALA A 141 -3.58 -3.60 -10.51
N TYR A 142 -2.44 -4.04 -11.06
CA TYR A 142 -1.31 -3.16 -11.37
C TYR A 142 -1.65 -2.17 -12.49
N ALA A 143 -2.36 -2.63 -13.54
CA ALA A 143 -2.83 -1.73 -14.60
C ALA A 143 -3.84 -0.70 -14.07
N ALA A 144 -4.79 -1.10 -13.22
CA ALA A 144 -5.73 -0.19 -12.58
C ALA A 144 -5.02 0.87 -11.73
N ARG A 145 -4.00 0.46 -10.96
CA ARG A 145 -3.11 1.39 -10.25
C ARG A 145 -2.43 2.37 -11.20
N TRP A 146 -1.89 1.87 -12.30
CA TRP A 146 -1.18 2.66 -13.30
C TRP A 146 -2.10 3.70 -13.95
N VAL A 147 -3.32 3.30 -14.33
CA VAL A 147 -4.36 4.20 -14.84
C VAL A 147 -4.72 5.26 -13.80
N ALA A 148 -5.06 4.86 -12.57
CA ALA A 148 -5.44 5.77 -11.50
C ALA A 148 -4.35 6.81 -11.23
N LYS A 149 -3.08 6.37 -11.12
CA LYS A 149 -1.94 7.28 -10.90
C LYS A 149 -1.73 8.22 -12.08
N SER A 150 -1.94 7.75 -13.31
CA SER A 150 -1.79 8.57 -14.52
C SER A 150 -2.84 9.68 -14.60
N LEU A 151 -4.10 9.37 -14.29
CA LEU A 151 -5.17 10.38 -14.23
C LEU A 151 -4.86 11.48 -13.20
N VAL A 152 -4.47 11.09 -11.98
CA VAL A 152 -4.13 12.05 -10.92
C VAL A 152 -2.90 12.88 -11.30
N LYS A 153 -1.87 12.26 -11.90
CA LYS A 153 -0.64 12.97 -12.30
C LYS A 153 -0.79 13.83 -13.55
N ALA A 154 -1.80 13.56 -14.38
CA ALA A 154 -2.22 14.43 -15.47
C ALA A 154 -3.03 15.65 -14.98
N GLY A 155 -3.36 15.72 -13.69
CA GLY A 155 -4.18 16.78 -13.12
C GLY A 155 -5.67 16.66 -13.50
N LEU A 156 -6.10 15.50 -13.99
CA LEU A 156 -7.49 15.27 -14.36
C LEU A 156 -8.41 15.07 -13.16
N CYS A 157 -7.87 14.60 -12.03
CA CYS A 157 -8.60 14.44 -10.78
C CYS A 157 -7.63 14.46 -9.58
N ARG A 158 -8.15 14.66 -8.37
CA ARG A 158 -7.35 14.59 -7.14
C ARG A 158 -7.41 13.21 -6.47
N ARG A 159 -8.49 12.46 -6.69
CA ARG A 159 -8.74 11.13 -6.15
C ARG A 159 -9.54 10.31 -7.16
N VAL A 160 -9.15 9.06 -7.40
CA VAL A 160 -9.87 8.19 -8.34
C VAL A 160 -9.79 6.73 -7.94
N LEU A 161 -10.86 5.99 -8.19
CA LEU A 161 -10.95 4.54 -8.12
C LEU A 161 -11.22 4.00 -9.53
N ILE A 162 -10.46 2.99 -9.92
CA ILE A 162 -10.62 2.28 -11.20
C ILE A 162 -11.05 0.85 -10.90
N GLN A 163 -12.13 0.41 -11.52
CA GLN A 163 -12.59 -0.97 -11.45
C GLN A 163 -12.45 -1.64 -12.81
N LEU A 164 -11.87 -2.85 -12.83
CA LEU A 164 -11.75 -3.70 -14.00
C LEU A 164 -12.30 -5.09 -13.68
N SER A 165 -12.98 -5.72 -14.63
CA SER A 165 -13.43 -7.11 -14.52
C SER A 165 -13.13 -7.89 -15.79
N TYR A 166 -12.93 -9.21 -15.65
CA TYR A 166 -12.57 -10.10 -16.75
C TYR A 166 -13.33 -11.42 -16.62
N ALA A 167 -13.61 -12.08 -17.75
CA ALA A 167 -13.98 -13.49 -17.79
C ALA A 167 -12.78 -14.33 -18.22
N ILE A 168 -12.70 -15.55 -17.68
CA ILE A 168 -11.68 -16.52 -18.08
C ILE A 168 -11.76 -16.79 -19.58
N GLY A 169 -10.61 -16.76 -20.25
CA GLY A 169 -10.50 -16.97 -21.70
C GLY A 169 -10.74 -15.72 -22.57
N LEU A 170 -11.26 -14.62 -22.01
CA LEU A 170 -11.39 -13.36 -22.75
C LEU A 170 -10.20 -12.44 -22.50
N SER A 171 -9.73 -11.80 -23.58
CA SER A 171 -8.56 -10.92 -23.53
C SER A 171 -8.92 -9.50 -23.08
N HIS A 172 -10.10 -9.01 -23.44
CA HIS A 172 -10.60 -7.68 -23.08
C HIS A 172 -11.30 -7.70 -21.72
N PRO A 173 -11.27 -6.58 -20.97
CA PRO A 173 -12.11 -6.44 -19.79
C PRO A 173 -13.59 -6.47 -20.17
N LEU A 174 -14.42 -7.05 -19.31
CA LEU A 174 -15.88 -7.03 -19.43
C LEU A 174 -16.45 -5.66 -19.08
N ALA A 175 -15.87 -5.02 -18.06
CA ALA A 175 -16.24 -3.69 -17.61
C ALA A 175 -15.01 -2.90 -17.17
N ILE A 176 -15.08 -1.59 -17.40
CA ILE A 176 -14.15 -0.58 -16.92
C ILE A 176 -14.99 0.53 -16.31
N SER A 177 -14.76 0.86 -15.05
CA SER A 177 -15.45 1.96 -14.36
C SER A 177 -14.43 2.91 -13.74
N VAL A 178 -14.75 4.20 -13.78
CA VAL A 178 -13.96 5.29 -13.21
C VAL A 178 -14.81 6.00 -12.18
N PHE A 179 -14.31 6.16 -10.96
CA PHE A 179 -14.99 6.94 -9.91
C PHE A 179 -14.05 8.02 -9.39
N HIS A 180 -14.33 9.29 -9.66
CA HIS A 180 -13.41 10.39 -9.32
C HIS A 180 -13.79 11.15 -8.03
N TYR A 181 -14.82 10.68 -7.32
CA TYR A 181 -15.25 11.24 -6.03
C TYR A 181 -15.59 12.74 -6.09
N GLY A 182 -16.06 13.27 -7.23
CA GLY A 182 -16.28 14.72 -7.38
C GLY A 182 -15.00 15.57 -7.49
N THR A 183 -13.81 14.95 -7.58
CA THR A 183 -12.52 15.67 -7.62
C THR A 183 -12.03 16.06 -9.02
N SER A 184 -12.91 16.02 -10.03
CA SER A 184 -12.62 16.33 -11.43
C SER A 184 -13.67 17.29 -11.96
N ASP A 185 -13.27 18.17 -12.86
CA ASP A 185 -14.20 19.00 -13.64
C ASP A 185 -14.80 18.24 -14.84
N ARG A 186 -14.30 17.03 -15.13
CA ARG A 186 -14.81 16.13 -16.17
C ARG A 186 -15.70 15.05 -15.55
N SER A 187 -16.68 14.58 -16.32
CA SER A 187 -17.53 13.47 -15.88
C SER A 187 -16.75 12.14 -15.82
N GLU A 188 -17.31 11.16 -15.10
CA GLU A 188 -16.76 9.81 -15.04
C GLU A 188 -16.73 9.14 -16.43
N GLU A 189 -17.71 9.44 -17.29
CA GLU A 189 -17.76 9.00 -18.68
C GLU A 189 -16.64 9.62 -19.53
N GLU A 190 -16.41 10.93 -19.43
CA GLU A 190 -15.32 11.60 -20.15
C GLU A 190 -13.96 11.05 -19.72
N LEU A 191 -13.76 10.81 -18.42
CA LEU A 191 -12.53 10.18 -17.93
C LEU A 191 -12.39 8.74 -18.42
N LEU A 192 -13.49 7.98 -18.51
CA LEU A 192 -13.49 6.63 -19.06
C LEU A 192 -13.07 6.62 -20.54
N GLU A 193 -13.56 7.56 -21.35
CA GLU A 193 -13.14 7.71 -22.75
C GLU A 193 -11.64 7.99 -22.86
N ILE A 194 -11.12 8.89 -22.02
CA ILE A 194 -9.68 9.17 -21.94
C ILE A 194 -8.90 7.88 -21.58
N VAL A 195 -9.39 7.10 -20.62
CA VAL A 195 -8.76 5.82 -20.26
C VAL A 195 -8.76 4.86 -21.45
N GLN A 196 -9.90 4.66 -22.12
CA GLN A 196 -10.02 3.73 -23.25
C GLN A 196 -9.16 4.15 -24.45
N LYS A 197 -9.00 5.45 -24.69
CA LYS A 197 -8.13 5.99 -25.75
C LYS A 197 -6.65 5.79 -25.47
N ASN A 198 -6.25 5.79 -24.20
CA ASN A 198 -4.84 5.81 -23.81
C ASN A 198 -4.31 4.46 -23.30
N PHE A 199 -5.17 3.53 -22.90
CA PHE A 199 -4.77 2.27 -22.27
C PHE A 199 -5.37 1.06 -22.98
N ASP A 200 -4.49 0.20 -23.52
CA ASP A 200 -4.87 -1.14 -23.94
C ASP A 200 -4.86 -2.07 -22.74
N LEU A 201 -6.04 -2.27 -22.14
CA LEU A 201 -6.22 -3.10 -20.95
C LEU A 201 -6.41 -4.59 -21.27
N ARG A 202 -6.06 -5.04 -22.49
CA ARG A 202 -5.95 -6.48 -22.76
C ARG A 202 -4.80 -7.07 -21.96
N LEU A 203 -4.98 -8.29 -21.45
CA LEU A 203 -3.97 -8.97 -20.63
C LEU A 203 -2.58 -8.99 -21.27
N GLY A 204 -2.48 -9.31 -22.56
CA GLY A 204 -1.20 -9.34 -23.28
C GLY A 204 -0.55 -7.96 -23.44
N ALA A 205 -1.35 -6.90 -23.56
CA ALA A 205 -0.85 -5.53 -23.63
C ALA A 205 -0.37 -5.05 -22.26
N ILE A 206 -1.12 -5.33 -21.19
CA ILE A 206 -0.71 -5.04 -19.80
C ILE A 206 0.65 -5.69 -19.48
N ILE A 207 0.81 -6.98 -19.81
CA ILE A 207 2.06 -7.72 -19.56
C ILE A 207 3.25 -7.07 -20.27
N ARG A 208 3.04 -6.56 -21.48
CA ARG A 208 4.08 -5.90 -22.28
C ARG A 208 4.38 -4.49 -21.76
N GLU A 209 3.36 -3.66 -21.58
CA GLU A 209 3.52 -2.24 -21.20
C GLU A 209 4.08 -2.09 -19.79
N LEU A 210 3.73 -2.98 -18.86
CA LEU A 210 4.25 -2.97 -17.51
C LEU A 210 5.48 -3.87 -17.33
N ASP A 211 6.00 -4.49 -18.39
CA ASP A 211 7.11 -5.43 -18.34
C ASP A 211 6.94 -6.43 -17.20
N LEU A 212 5.92 -7.29 -17.27
CA LEU A 212 5.55 -8.16 -16.15
C LEU A 212 6.28 -9.51 -16.17
N LYS A 213 7.06 -9.84 -17.20
CA LYS A 213 7.78 -11.13 -17.25
C LYS A 213 9.09 -11.13 -16.46
N ARG A 214 9.57 -9.97 -16.03
CA ARG A 214 10.79 -9.81 -15.21
C ARG A 214 10.64 -10.44 -13.82
N PRO A 215 11.70 -11.07 -13.28
CA PRO A 215 11.70 -11.72 -11.97
C PRO A 215 11.84 -10.71 -10.82
N ILE A 216 10.87 -9.80 -10.68
CA ILE A 216 10.90 -8.71 -9.67
C ILE A 216 9.92 -8.90 -8.50
N TYR A 217 9.09 -9.94 -8.53
CA TYR A 217 7.93 -10.06 -7.65
C TYR A 217 8.25 -10.28 -6.17
N GLN A 218 9.42 -10.82 -5.84
CA GLN A 218 9.82 -10.94 -4.44
C GLN A 218 9.91 -9.56 -3.76
N LYS A 219 10.36 -8.54 -4.50
CA LYS A 219 10.46 -7.16 -3.98
C LYS A 219 9.09 -6.54 -3.71
N THR A 220 8.02 -7.00 -4.36
CA THR A 220 6.66 -6.47 -4.17
C THR A 220 5.97 -7.07 -2.94
N ALA A 221 6.37 -8.26 -2.50
CA ALA A 221 5.69 -9.05 -1.49
C ALA A 221 5.81 -8.54 -0.04
N CYS A 222 6.48 -7.40 0.17
CA CYS A 222 6.54 -6.71 1.46
C CYS A 222 6.55 -5.19 1.22
N TYR A 223 6.05 -4.44 2.21
CA TYR A 223 5.94 -2.98 2.20
C TYR A 223 5.00 -2.41 1.11
N GLY A 224 4.03 -3.22 0.66
CA GLY A 224 3.05 -2.83 -0.33
C GLY A 224 3.55 -2.94 -1.77
N HIS A 225 2.61 -3.24 -2.67
CA HIS A 225 2.87 -3.35 -4.11
C HIS A 225 2.85 -1.99 -4.82
N PHE A 226 2.28 -0.96 -4.18
CA PHE A 226 2.03 0.35 -4.77
C PHE A 226 2.73 1.48 -4.00
N GLY A 227 2.96 2.60 -4.69
CA GLY A 227 3.57 3.81 -4.14
C GLY A 227 5.11 3.83 -4.14
N ARG A 228 5.77 2.83 -4.73
CA ARG A 228 7.24 2.71 -4.82
C ARG A 228 7.73 2.89 -6.26
N GLU A 229 8.60 3.86 -6.49
CA GLU A 229 8.95 4.36 -7.84
C GLU A 229 9.71 3.36 -8.73
N GLU A 230 10.28 2.30 -8.14
CA GLU A 230 11.02 1.26 -8.86
C GLU A 230 10.14 0.35 -9.76
N PHE A 231 8.82 0.48 -9.68
CA PHE A 231 7.88 -0.33 -10.44
C PHE A 231 7.24 0.42 -11.60
N THR A 232 7.08 -0.26 -12.73
CA THR A 232 6.55 0.29 -13.98
C THR A 232 5.14 0.84 -13.85
N TRP A 233 4.27 0.19 -13.08
CA TRP A 233 2.91 0.68 -12.80
C TRP A 233 2.87 1.94 -11.93
N GLU A 234 4.00 2.35 -11.35
CA GLU A 234 4.13 3.61 -10.63
C GLU A 234 4.66 4.74 -11.52
N ILE A 235 5.03 4.49 -12.77
CA ILE A 235 5.47 5.51 -13.74
C ILE A 235 4.25 5.98 -14.53
N PRO A 236 3.75 7.21 -14.32
CA PRO A 236 2.53 7.69 -14.98
C PRO A 236 2.66 7.70 -16.50
N LYS A 237 1.61 7.26 -17.22
CA LYS A 237 1.52 7.42 -18.67
C LYS A 237 1.18 8.88 -18.99
N LYS A 238 1.84 9.46 -19.99
CA LYS A 238 1.40 10.74 -20.55
C LYS A 238 0.12 10.50 -21.35
N LEU A 239 -0.96 11.17 -20.97
CA LEU A 239 -2.28 10.99 -21.58
C LEU A 239 -2.51 12.01 -22.70
N VAL A 240 -3.32 11.63 -23.69
CA VAL A 240 -3.78 12.47 -24.80
C VAL A 240 -5.29 12.64 -24.66
N TYR A 241 -5.75 13.89 -24.45
CA TYR A 241 -7.14 14.26 -24.22
C TYR A 241 -7.38 15.75 -24.52
#